data_AF-A0A9D7M5M8-F1
#
_entry.id   AF-A0A9D7M5M8-F1
#
_cell.length_a   1.000
_cell.length_b   1.000
_cell.length_c   1.000
_cell.angle_alpha   90.00
_cell.angle_beta   90.00
_cell.angle_gamma   90.00
#
_symmetry.space_group_name_H-M   'P 1'
#
loop_
_entity.id
_entity.type
_entity.pdbx_description
1 polymer ?
#
loop_
_entity_poly.entity_id
_entity_poly.type
_entity_poly.pdbx_seq_one_letter_code
_entity_poly.pdbx_strand_id
1 'polypeptide(L)'
;MQFLFTSPYYGNELYRQKFEHFTASDSDYNTVFFGSSRTFRQINPVIFDSLLQDYQIKSFNCGAPAVSNPEQYYLYEQFLKNPPPGIHYAFMELKPINYISRVNLWTPRNYYWHTPEWVIYVYQYLNQSMLPLKNKIGYSLDYSFSLFLKYTHLGFLNLPHEKPAKKEAILGYKGNGYLPLEDQLLLTPEDTAYEARREEFKRDTVILAQRIRQSVTDFGSTTSKEWLNRVHLAKVEQLIAQSNAKGIHLIFIIPPMLPEYKETLALQQALPASHVIELADYSRYPEFYLRENLFDHGHLNSAGGAIFTRRLANDFSELIQK
;
A
#
# COMPACT_ATOMS: atom_id res chain seq x y z
N MET A 1 3.64 15.02 -30.29
CA MET A 1 4.49 13.94 -30.83
C MET A 1 5.64 13.67 -29.84
N GLN A 2 5.33 13.14 -28.64
CA GLN A 2 6.31 12.62 -27.65
C GLN A 2 5.63 11.83 -26.50
N PHE A 3 4.41 11.30 -26.68
CA PHE A 3 3.65 10.65 -25.59
C PHE A 3 3.72 9.11 -25.60
N LEU A 4 4.41 8.50 -26.58
CA LEU A 4 4.43 7.05 -26.78
C LEU A 4 5.44 6.28 -25.92
N PHE A 5 6.29 6.96 -25.14
CA PHE A 5 7.34 6.32 -24.32
C PHE A 5 7.40 6.84 -22.88
N THR A 6 6.26 7.25 -22.31
CA THR A 6 6.23 7.56 -20.87
C THR A 6 6.16 6.25 -20.08
N SER A 7 7.07 6.09 -19.10
CA SER A 7 7.01 4.97 -18.15
C SER A 7 5.60 4.86 -17.58
N PRO A 8 5.03 3.64 -17.40
CA PRO A 8 3.71 3.50 -16.81
C PRO A 8 3.63 4.04 -15.37
N TYR A 9 4.75 4.46 -14.80
CA TYR A 9 4.88 4.98 -13.44
C TYR A 9 5.22 6.48 -13.40
N TYR A 10 5.15 7.21 -14.52
CA TYR A 10 5.67 8.58 -14.63
C TYR A 10 5.09 9.57 -13.60
N GLY A 11 3.88 9.33 -13.09
CA GLY A 11 3.30 10.18 -12.05
C GLY A 11 3.72 9.82 -10.63
N ASN A 12 4.37 8.69 -10.43
CA ASN A 12 4.79 8.18 -9.12
C ASN A 12 6.29 7.95 -9.11
N GLU A 13 7.05 9.04 -9.05
CA GLU A 13 8.50 9.04 -9.22
C GLU A 13 9.22 8.17 -8.19
N LEU A 14 8.76 8.19 -6.92
CA LEU A 14 9.31 7.34 -5.87
C LEU A 14 9.13 5.85 -6.20
N TYR A 15 7.93 5.44 -6.63
CA TYR A 15 7.71 4.06 -7.06
C TYR A 15 8.54 3.74 -8.31
N ARG A 16 8.57 4.64 -9.30
CA ARG A 16 9.32 4.45 -10.54
C ARG A 16 10.79 4.15 -10.26
N GLN A 17 11.45 4.97 -9.45
CA GLN A 17 12.87 4.80 -9.14
C GLN A 17 13.14 3.54 -8.30
N LYS A 18 12.24 3.20 -7.36
CA LYS A 18 12.31 1.92 -6.64
C LYS A 18 12.19 0.73 -7.57
N PHE A 19 11.21 0.76 -8.46
CA PHE A 19 10.94 -0.31 -9.40
C PHE A 19 12.10 -0.48 -10.38
N GLU A 20 12.63 0.62 -10.92
CA GLU A 20 13.82 0.60 -11.77
C GLU A 20 15.03 0.02 -11.05
N HIS A 21 15.27 0.41 -9.79
CA HIS A 21 16.33 -0.19 -8.99
C HIS A 21 16.13 -1.69 -8.77
N PHE A 22 14.92 -2.09 -8.39
CA PHE A 22 14.54 -3.49 -8.19
C PHE A 22 14.73 -4.34 -9.45
N THR A 23 14.36 -3.82 -10.62
CA THR A 23 14.47 -4.55 -11.90
C THR A 23 15.87 -4.49 -12.52
N ALA A 24 16.66 -3.46 -12.22
CA ALA A 24 18.00 -3.28 -12.77
C ALA A 24 19.11 -3.88 -11.90
N SER A 25 18.82 -4.18 -10.63
CA SER A 25 19.81 -4.78 -9.73
C SER A 25 20.13 -6.21 -10.17
N ASP A 26 21.40 -6.59 -10.13
CA ASP A 26 21.86 -7.99 -10.15
C ASP A 26 21.46 -8.78 -8.89
N SER A 27 20.53 -8.24 -8.09
CA SER A 27 20.07 -8.89 -6.86
C SER A 27 19.01 -9.93 -7.20
N ASP A 28 19.24 -11.17 -6.76
CA ASP A 28 18.31 -12.29 -6.92
C ASP A 28 17.10 -12.17 -5.97
N TYR A 29 16.33 -11.09 -6.05
CA TYR A 29 15.10 -10.96 -5.28
C TYR A 29 14.10 -12.02 -5.72
N ASN A 30 13.52 -12.73 -4.76
CA ASN A 30 12.44 -13.68 -5.00
C ASN A 30 11.11 -13.25 -4.36
N THR A 31 11.11 -12.12 -3.65
CA THR A 31 9.99 -11.60 -2.90
C THR A 31 9.87 -10.08 -3.08
N VAL A 32 8.65 -9.56 -3.25
CA VAL A 32 8.43 -8.12 -3.42
C VAL A 32 7.19 -7.63 -2.66
N PHE A 33 7.28 -6.44 -2.04
CA PHE A 33 6.17 -5.80 -1.32
C PHE A 33 5.58 -4.61 -2.09
N PHE A 34 4.26 -4.59 -2.25
CA PHE A 34 3.47 -3.50 -2.81
C PHE A 34 2.57 -2.88 -1.74
N GLY A 35 2.31 -1.58 -1.87
CA GLY A 35 1.37 -0.90 -0.98
C GLY A 35 1.67 0.59 -0.82
N SER A 36 1.08 1.16 0.23
CA SER A 36 1.16 2.58 0.53
C SER A 36 2.37 2.94 1.38
N SER A 37 2.30 4.11 2.02
CA SER A 37 3.22 4.51 3.07
C SER A 37 3.26 3.50 4.23
N ARG A 38 2.21 2.69 4.47
CA ARG A 38 2.29 1.62 5.47
C ARG A 38 3.27 0.53 5.05
N THR A 39 3.15 -0.05 3.86
CA THR A 39 4.16 -0.98 3.32
C THR A 39 5.54 -0.34 3.30
N PHE A 40 5.66 0.85 2.71
CA PHE A 40 6.96 1.54 2.57
C PHE A 40 7.65 1.77 3.92
N ARG A 41 6.93 2.28 4.91
CA ARG A 41 7.51 2.76 6.17
C ARG A 41 7.57 1.69 7.26
N GLN A 42 6.90 0.54 7.10
CA GLN A 42 6.74 -0.45 8.17
C GLN A 42 7.36 -1.82 7.87
N ILE A 43 7.46 -2.24 6.60
CA ILE A 43 8.03 -3.55 6.25
C ILE A 43 9.51 -3.39 5.97
N ASN A 44 10.35 -4.00 6.80
CA ASN A 44 11.80 -3.95 6.67
C ASN A 44 12.36 -5.24 6.05
N PRO A 45 12.76 -5.25 4.76
CA PRO A 45 13.31 -6.44 4.11
C PRO A 45 14.49 -7.08 4.84
N VAL A 46 15.37 -6.30 5.49
CA VAL A 46 16.51 -6.89 6.22
C VAL A 46 16.03 -7.78 7.35
N ILE A 47 15.01 -7.35 8.10
CA ILE A 47 14.45 -8.14 9.20
C ILE A 47 13.67 -9.33 8.65
N PHE A 48 12.85 -9.11 7.62
CA PHE A 48 12.04 -10.15 6.99
C PHE A 48 12.92 -11.30 6.46
N ASP A 49 13.93 -10.97 5.65
CA ASP A 49 14.84 -11.93 5.05
C ASP A 49 15.67 -12.66 6.10
N SER A 50 16.11 -11.96 7.16
CA SER A 50 16.89 -12.58 8.23
C SER A 50 16.15 -13.66 9.01
N LEU A 51 14.81 -13.57 9.08
CA LEU A 51 13.97 -14.55 9.76
C LEU A 51 13.55 -15.71 8.85
N LEU A 52 13.77 -15.58 7.54
CA LEU A 52 13.34 -16.52 6.52
C LEU A 52 14.53 -17.05 5.71
N GLN A 53 15.72 -17.06 6.32
CA GLN A 53 16.96 -17.52 5.68
C GLN A 53 16.87 -18.98 5.24
N ASP A 54 16.20 -19.84 6.00
CA ASP A 54 15.98 -21.26 5.68
C ASP A 54 15.18 -21.44 4.38
N TYR A 55 14.34 -20.45 4.04
CA TYR A 55 13.57 -20.39 2.80
C TYR A 55 14.27 -19.59 1.69
N GLN A 56 15.50 -19.13 1.95
CA GLN A 56 16.30 -18.32 1.03
C GLN A 56 15.57 -17.08 0.52
N ILE A 57 14.72 -16.48 1.36
CA ILE A 57 13.96 -15.29 0.99
C ILE A 57 14.91 -14.11 0.84
N LYS A 58 14.75 -13.39 -0.28
CA LYS A 58 15.38 -12.11 -0.56
C LYS A 58 14.31 -11.16 -1.05
N SER A 59 14.02 -10.13 -0.26
CA SER A 59 12.87 -9.28 -0.48
C SER A 59 13.22 -7.82 -0.80
N PHE A 60 12.33 -7.18 -1.54
CA PHE A 60 12.43 -5.74 -1.85
C PHE A 60 11.11 -5.01 -1.58
N ASN A 61 11.19 -3.81 -1.01
CA ASN A 61 10.03 -2.99 -0.67
C ASN A 61 9.73 -1.93 -1.75
N CYS A 62 8.81 -2.26 -2.66
CA CYS A 62 8.26 -1.36 -3.68
C CYS A 62 7.11 -0.46 -3.17
N GLY A 63 6.82 -0.43 -1.86
CA GLY A 63 5.79 0.44 -1.30
C GLY A 63 6.05 1.91 -1.59
N ALA A 64 5.00 2.70 -1.82
CA ALA A 64 5.11 4.12 -2.10
C ALA A 64 4.03 4.92 -1.35
N PRO A 65 4.31 6.16 -0.93
CA PRO A 65 3.32 6.96 -0.20
C PRO A 65 2.07 7.22 -1.06
N ALA A 66 0.94 7.44 -0.38
CA ALA A 66 -0.34 7.84 -0.98
C ALA A 66 -0.91 6.89 -2.06
N VAL A 67 -0.43 5.65 -2.16
CA VAL A 67 -1.03 4.64 -3.04
C VAL A 67 -2.35 4.13 -2.45
N SER A 68 -3.45 4.23 -3.19
CA SER A 68 -4.75 3.64 -2.85
C SER A 68 -4.96 2.28 -3.53
N ASN A 69 -6.07 1.58 -3.23
CA ASN A 69 -6.27 0.24 -3.78
C ASN A 69 -6.32 0.18 -5.33
N PRO A 70 -6.86 1.15 -6.10
CA PRO A 70 -6.90 0.98 -7.54
C PRO A 70 -5.53 1.32 -8.17
N GLU A 71 -4.78 2.29 -7.58
CA GLU A 71 -3.41 2.57 -8.01
C GLU A 71 -2.47 1.38 -7.72
N GLN A 72 -2.51 0.77 -6.52
CA GLN A 72 -1.63 -0.39 -6.25
C GLN A 72 -1.93 -1.57 -7.18
N TYR A 73 -3.20 -1.82 -7.49
CA TYR A 73 -3.59 -2.90 -8.38
C TYR A 73 -3.13 -2.61 -9.81
N TYR A 74 -3.25 -1.36 -10.28
CA TYR A 74 -2.66 -0.95 -11.56
C TYR A 74 -1.15 -1.20 -11.60
N LEU A 75 -0.42 -0.77 -10.55
CA LEU A 75 1.03 -0.92 -10.46
C LEU A 75 1.44 -2.39 -10.49
N TYR A 76 0.72 -3.23 -9.76
CA TYR A 76 0.97 -4.67 -9.74
C TYR A 76 0.63 -5.35 -11.07
N GLU A 77 -0.46 -4.95 -11.74
CA GLU A 77 -0.76 -5.44 -13.10
C GLU A 77 0.33 -5.07 -14.10
N GLN A 78 0.96 -3.89 -13.98
CA GLN A 78 2.12 -3.55 -14.81
C GLN A 78 3.32 -4.43 -14.49
N PHE A 79 3.58 -4.72 -13.22
CA PHE A 79 4.61 -5.67 -12.80
C PHE A 79 4.38 -7.06 -13.40
N LEU A 80 3.15 -7.59 -13.35
CA LEU A 80 2.80 -8.91 -13.89
C LEU A 80 2.96 -9.05 -15.40
N LYS A 81 3.05 -7.94 -16.16
CA LYS A 81 3.33 -8.00 -17.60
C LYS A 81 4.72 -8.56 -17.88
N ASN A 82 5.71 -8.13 -17.11
CA ASN A 82 7.11 -8.54 -17.24
C ASN A 82 7.76 -8.63 -15.85
N PRO A 83 7.39 -9.62 -15.02
CA PRO A 83 7.99 -9.78 -13.70
C PRO A 83 9.47 -10.17 -13.86
N PRO A 84 10.39 -9.66 -13.01
CA PRO A 84 11.76 -10.16 -12.98
C PRO A 84 11.79 -11.68 -12.78
N PRO A 85 12.74 -12.39 -13.41
CA PRO A 85 12.90 -13.82 -13.22
C PRO A 85 13.21 -14.13 -11.75
N GLY A 86 12.67 -15.24 -11.24
CA GLY A 86 12.92 -15.70 -9.86
C GLY A 86 11.99 -15.14 -8.79
N ILE A 87 11.07 -14.23 -9.13
CA ILE A 87 10.02 -13.81 -8.18
C ILE A 87 9.05 -14.96 -7.96
N HIS A 88 8.94 -15.39 -6.71
CA HIS A 88 8.03 -16.45 -6.26
C HIS A 88 6.92 -15.90 -5.36
N TYR A 89 7.18 -14.81 -4.65
CA TYR A 89 6.22 -14.22 -3.70
C TYR A 89 6.01 -12.73 -3.96
N ALA A 90 4.76 -12.30 -3.87
CA ALA A 90 4.39 -10.90 -3.86
C ALA A 90 3.46 -10.62 -2.69
N PHE A 91 3.68 -9.51 -1.99
CA PHE A 91 2.85 -9.07 -0.89
C PHE A 91 2.16 -7.76 -1.26
N MET A 92 0.90 -7.59 -0.85
CA MET A 92 0.14 -6.37 -1.15
C MET A 92 -0.80 -5.97 -0.03
N GLU A 93 -0.92 -4.68 0.26
CA GLU A 93 -1.93 -4.19 1.22
C GLU A 93 -3.35 -4.48 0.74
N LEU A 94 -4.19 -5.06 1.60
CA LEU A 94 -5.63 -5.15 1.41
C LEU A 94 -6.32 -4.07 2.23
N LYS A 95 -6.98 -3.14 1.54
CA LYS A 95 -7.66 -1.99 2.14
C LYS A 95 -8.78 -1.47 1.26
N PRO A 96 -9.80 -0.80 1.83
CA PRO A 96 -10.85 -0.18 1.05
C PRO A 96 -10.33 1.02 0.24
N ILE A 97 -11.15 1.48 -0.71
CA ILE A 97 -10.86 2.66 -1.51
C ILE A 97 -10.81 3.92 -0.63
N ASN A 98 -9.87 4.80 -0.91
CA ASN A 98 -9.76 6.10 -0.25
C ASN A 98 -9.98 7.23 -1.25
N TYR A 99 -10.35 8.40 -0.74
CA TYR A 99 -10.48 9.61 -1.55
C TYR A 99 -9.14 10.00 -2.18
N ILE A 100 -9.21 10.59 -3.37
CA ILE A 100 -8.07 11.27 -3.98
C ILE A 100 -7.93 12.61 -3.26
N SER A 101 -6.76 12.87 -2.65
CA SER A 101 -6.53 14.16 -2.00
C SER A 101 -6.63 15.30 -3.02
N ARG A 102 -7.34 16.38 -2.68
CA ARG A 102 -7.56 17.52 -3.57
C ARG A 102 -6.25 18.14 -4.09
N VAL A 103 -5.20 18.11 -3.27
CA VAL A 103 -3.87 18.60 -3.67
C VAL A 103 -3.22 17.71 -4.73
N ASN A 104 -3.56 16.42 -4.77
CA ASN A 104 -3.03 15.47 -5.74
C ASN A 104 -3.89 15.36 -6.99
N LEU A 105 -5.16 15.79 -6.96
CA LEU A 105 -6.12 15.65 -8.06
C LEU A 105 -5.57 16.19 -9.38
N TRP A 106 -4.83 17.30 -9.32
CA TRP A 106 -4.26 18.03 -10.45
C TRP A 106 -2.83 17.64 -10.81
N THR A 107 -2.28 16.61 -10.18
CA THR A 107 -0.87 16.22 -10.35
C THR A 107 -0.76 14.98 -11.24
N PRO A 108 0.38 14.81 -11.95
CA PRO A 108 0.69 13.59 -12.70
C PRO A 108 0.43 12.32 -11.91
N ARG A 109 0.72 12.36 -10.60
CA ARG A 109 0.51 11.26 -9.66
C ARG A 109 -0.88 10.67 -9.67
N ASN A 110 -1.87 11.50 -9.91
CA ASN A 110 -3.23 11.03 -9.88
C ASN A 110 -3.69 10.52 -11.26
N TYR A 111 -3.49 11.29 -12.33
CA TYR A 111 -4.10 10.90 -13.62
C TYR A 111 -3.28 9.90 -14.47
N TYR A 112 -2.00 9.60 -14.14
CA TYR A 112 -1.16 8.74 -15.00
C TYR A 112 -1.73 7.34 -15.28
N TRP A 113 -2.31 6.71 -14.26
CA TRP A 113 -2.79 5.33 -14.31
C TRP A 113 -4.29 5.21 -14.66
N HIS A 114 -5.03 6.33 -14.70
CA HIS A 114 -6.47 6.30 -14.96
C HIS A 114 -6.76 5.82 -16.38
N THR A 115 -7.61 4.81 -16.52
CA THR A 115 -8.15 4.33 -17.80
C THR A 115 -9.67 4.22 -17.66
N PRO A 116 -10.42 4.12 -18.78
CA PRO A 116 -11.85 3.86 -18.71
C PRO A 116 -12.19 2.62 -17.87
N GLU A 117 -11.40 1.56 -17.98
CA GLU A 117 -11.51 0.35 -17.16
C GLU A 117 -11.41 0.66 -15.66
N TRP A 118 -10.41 1.44 -15.22
CA TRP A 118 -10.25 1.81 -13.82
C TRP A 118 -11.38 2.70 -13.30
N VAL A 119 -11.91 3.61 -14.11
CA VAL A 119 -13.09 4.40 -13.73
C VAL A 119 -14.33 3.53 -13.59
N ILE A 120 -14.54 2.58 -14.51
CA ILE A 120 -15.64 1.61 -14.41
C ILE A 120 -15.51 0.76 -13.14
N TYR A 121 -14.31 0.24 -12.85
CA TYR A 121 -14.03 -0.48 -11.61
C TYR A 121 -14.41 0.34 -10.38
N VAL A 122 -13.99 1.60 -10.31
CA VAL A 122 -14.30 2.50 -9.19
C VAL A 122 -15.80 2.73 -9.06
N TYR A 123 -16.51 2.95 -10.16
CA TYR A 123 -17.96 3.17 -10.11
C TYR A 123 -18.71 1.94 -9.61
N GLN A 124 -18.35 0.76 -10.10
CA GLN A 124 -18.92 -0.50 -9.65
C GLN A 124 -18.59 -0.75 -8.17
N TYR A 125 -17.35 -0.48 -7.76
CA TYR A 125 -16.91 -0.56 -6.37
C TYR A 125 -17.75 0.37 -5.48
N LEU A 126 -17.89 1.64 -5.85
CA LEU A 126 -18.61 2.64 -5.07
C LEU A 126 -20.09 2.30 -4.93
N ASN A 127 -20.69 1.76 -6.00
CA ASN A 127 -22.07 1.29 -5.97
C ASN A 127 -22.30 0.25 -4.86
N GLN A 128 -21.35 -0.68 -4.67
CA GLN A 128 -21.43 -1.71 -3.63
C GLN A 128 -20.85 -1.31 -2.26
N SER A 129 -20.10 -0.21 -2.18
CA SER A 129 -19.50 0.24 -0.91
C SER A 129 -20.55 0.72 0.10
N MET A 130 -20.21 0.64 1.39
CA MET A 130 -21.00 1.22 2.49
C MET A 130 -20.75 2.73 2.69
N LEU A 131 -20.03 3.38 1.77
CA LEU A 131 -19.71 4.80 1.88
C LEU A 131 -20.98 5.66 1.80
N PRO A 132 -21.04 6.81 2.53
CA PRO A 132 -22.13 7.77 2.38
C PRO A 132 -22.28 8.25 0.92
N LEU A 133 -23.52 8.51 0.48
CA LEU A 133 -23.81 8.94 -0.90
C LEU A 133 -22.96 10.15 -1.36
N LYS A 134 -22.75 11.13 -0.46
CA LYS A 134 -21.87 12.28 -0.71
C LYS A 134 -20.45 11.85 -1.08
N ASN A 135 -19.90 10.86 -0.39
CA ASN A 135 -18.56 10.34 -0.65
C ASN A 135 -18.53 9.57 -1.97
N LYS A 136 -19.57 8.75 -2.25
CA LYS A 136 -19.69 8.06 -3.55
C LYS A 136 -19.68 9.05 -4.71
N ILE A 137 -20.48 10.12 -4.63
CA ILE A 137 -20.52 11.17 -5.66
C ILE A 137 -19.16 11.87 -5.78
N GLY A 138 -18.58 12.28 -4.65
CA GLY A 138 -17.27 12.96 -4.64
C GLY A 138 -16.19 12.12 -5.30
N TYR A 139 -16.09 10.83 -4.94
CA TYR A 139 -15.09 9.94 -5.51
C TYR A 139 -15.37 9.75 -7.00
N SER A 140 -16.62 9.50 -7.40
CA SER A 140 -16.94 9.35 -8.81
C SER A 140 -16.53 10.56 -9.66
N LEU A 141 -16.73 11.78 -9.13
CA LEU A 141 -16.31 13.02 -9.79
C LEU A 141 -14.79 13.14 -9.86
N ASP A 142 -14.08 12.87 -8.77
CA ASP A 142 -12.61 12.94 -8.73
C ASP A 142 -11.98 12.00 -9.76
N TYR A 143 -12.47 10.75 -9.84
CA TYR A 143 -11.98 9.75 -10.79
C TYR A 143 -12.33 10.08 -12.25
N SER A 144 -13.54 10.57 -12.52
CA SER A 144 -13.90 11.09 -13.85
C SER A 144 -13.03 12.25 -14.28
N PHE A 145 -12.80 13.21 -13.36
CA PHE A 145 -12.01 14.38 -13.64
C PHE A 145 -10.55 14.02 -13.92
N SER A 146 -10.00 13.04 -13.19
CA SER A 146 -8.67 12.50 -13.41
C SER A 146 -8.54 11.88 -14.81
N LEU A 147 -9.54 11.12 -15.25
CA LEU A 147 -9.59 10.55 -16.60
C LEU A 147 -9.63 11.65 -17.67
N PHE A 148 -10.44 12.69 -17.45
CA PHE A 148 -10.51 13.86 -18.32
C PHE A 148 -9.16 14.57 -18.44
N LEU A 149 -8.46 14.81 -17.33
CA LEU A 149 -7.13 15.42 -17.32
C LEU A 149 -6.10 14.61 -18.12
N LYS A 150 -6.17 13.27 -18.03
CA LYS A 150 -5.29 12.38 -18.80
C LYS A 150 -5.52 12.52 -20.31
N TYR A 151 -6.76 12.43 -20.77
CA TYR A 151 -7.09 12.44 -22.20
C TYR A 151 -6.95 13.81 -22.86
N THR A 152 -7.22 14.88 -22.12
CA THR A 152 -7.04 16.25 -22.62
C THR A 152 -5.59 16.73 -22.54
N HIS A 153 -4.72 15.97 -21.87
CA HIS A 153 -3.35 16.35 -21.54
C HIS A 153 -3.23 17.66 -20.74
N LEU A 154 -4.33 18.23 -20.22
CA LEU A 154 -4.32 19.46 -19.44
C LEU A 154 -3.56 19.29 -18.11
N GLY A 155 -3.49 18.07 -17.59
CA GLY A 155 -2.71 17.77 -16.40
C GLY A 155 -1.20 18.02 -16.59
N PHE A 156 -0.67 17.87 -17.81
CA PHE A 156 0.76 18.07 -18.11
C PHE A 156 1.19 19.55 -18.04
N LEU A 157 0.24 20.49 -17.95
CA LEU A 157 0.53 21.90 -17.69
C LEU A 157 0.93 22.15 -16.22
N ASN A 158 0.64 21.19 -15.34
CA ASN A 158 0.92 21.26 -13.92
C ASN A 158 1.90 20.15 -13.51
N LEU A 159 3.06 20.11 -14.18
CA LEU A 159 4.17 19.26 -13.73
C LEU A 159 4.79 19.91 -12.49
N PRO A 160 4.63 19.34 -11.29
CA PRO A 160 5.38 19.83 -10.15
C PRO A 160 6.87 19.71 -10.46
N HIS A 161 7.64 20.76 -10.20
CA HIS A 161 9.09 20.66 -10.13
C HIS A 161 9.44 19.80 -8.92
N GLU A 162 9.54 18.49 -9.13
CA GLU A 162 10.05 17.58 -8.12
C GLU A 162 11.55 17.87 -7.95
N LYS A 163 11.93 18.31 -6.74
CA LYS A 163 13.34 18.37 -6.39
C LYS A 163 13.90 16.95 -6.42
N PRO A 164 15.09 16.74 -6.98
CA PRO A 164 15.71 15.42 -6.96
C PRO A 164 15.83 14.95 -5.51
N ALA A 165 15.13 13.87 -5.17
CA ALA A 165 15.23 13.26 -3.85
C ALA A 165 16.57 12.52 -3.76
N LYS A 166 17.18 12.55 -2.56
CA LYS A 166 18.38 11.75 -2.27
C LYS A 166 18.07 10.27 -2.49
N LYS A 167 19.04 9.48 -2.97
CA LYS A 167 18.85 8.04 -3.21
C LYS A 167 18.35 7.32 -1.95
N GLU A 168 18.85 7.70 -0.78
CA GLU A 168 18.45 7.15 0.52
C GLU A 168 17.00 7.48 0.87
N ALA A 169 16.48 8.63 0.43
CA ALA A 169 15.07 9.00 0.62
C ALA A 169 14.12 8.11 -0.19
N ILE A 170 14.63 7.46 -1.24
CA ILE A 170 13.89 6.61 -2.16
C ILE A 170 14.07 5.14 -1.78
N LEU A 171 15.32 4.68 -1.69
CA LEU A 171 15.66 3.26 -1.51
C LEU A 171 15.94 2.90 -0.05
N GLY A 172 15.97 3.87 0.87
CA GLY A 172 16.45 3.66 2.22
C GLY A 172 17.97 3.53 2.31
N TYR A 173 18.52 3.59 3.53
CA TYR A 173 19.96 3.47 3.77
C TYR A 173 20.56 2.13 3.35
N LYS A 174 19.74 1.08 3.27
CA LYS A 174 20.17 -0.27 2.87
C LYS A 174 19.88 -0.57 1.40
N GLY A 175 19.29 0.36 0.66
CA GLY A 175 18.99 0.17 -0.76
C GLY A 175 17.87 -0.84 -1.03
N ASN A 176 17.09 -1.25 -0.04
CA ASN A 176 16.06 -2.31 -0.13
C ASN A 176 14.63 -1.75 -0.24
N GLY A 177 14.49 -0.44 -0.39
CA GLY A 177 13.20 0.25 -0.50
C GLY A 177 12.51 0.54 0.84
N TYR A 178 13.11 0.22 1.99
CA TYR A 178 12.54 0.54 3.30
C TYR A 178 13.16 1.80 3.90
N LEU A 179 12.33 2.75 4.32
CA LEU A 179 12.78 3.96 5.01
C LEU A 179 11.72 4.35 6.06
N PRO A 180 11.96 4.18 7.36
CA PRO A 180 11.02 4.61 8.39
C PRO A 180 10.91 6.15 8.43
N LEU A 181 9.85 6.66 9.04
CA LEU A 181 9.60 8.11 9.10
C LEU A 181 10.63 8.86 9.98
N GLU A 182 11.21 8.20 10.98
CA GLU A 182 12.32 8.78 11.76
C GLU A 182 13.55 9.04 10.90
N ASP A 183 13.88 8.12 10.00
CA ASP A 183 15.01 8.29 9.10
C ASP A 183 14.72 9.33 8.02
N GLN A 184 13.45 9.43 7.58
CA GLN A 184 13.01 10.51 6.68
C GLN A 184 13.25 11.89 7.31
N LEU A 185 12.91 12.08 8.58
CA LEU A 185 13.16 13.34 9.31
C LEU A 185 14.64 13.75 9.24
N LEU A 186 15.54 12.78 9.40
CA LEU A 186 16.99 13.02 9.37
C LEU A 186 17.50 13.36 7.95
N LEU A 187 16.89 12.80 6.92
CA LEU A 187 17.28 13.03 5.52
C LEU A 187 16.81 14.36 4.95
N THR A 188 15.68 14.86 5.48
CA THR A 188 15.02 16.10 5.06
C THR A 188 14.71 16.99 6.28
N PRO A 189 15.74 17.47 7.01
CA PRO A 189 15.54 18.26 8.23
C PRO A 189 14.86 19.61 7.96
N GLU A 190 14.88 20.09 6.72
CA GLU A 190 14.17 21.31 6.31
C GLU A 190 12.65 21.09 6.16
N ASP A 191 12.20 19.83 6.04
CA ASP A 191 10.78 19.47 5.98
C ASP A 191 10.23 19.21 7.39
N THR A 192 9.74 20.29 8.00
CA THR A 192 9.18 20.27 9.37
C THR A 192 7.82 19.57 9.45
N ALA A 193 7.19 19.17 8.33
CA ALA A 193 5.85 18.60 8.35
C ALA A 193 5.78 17.27 9.11
N TYR A 194 6.81 16.43 8.96
CA TYR A 194 6.88 15.15 9.68
C TYR A 194 7.09 15.34 11.18
N GLU A 195 7.87 16.35 11.59
CA GLU A 195 8.13 16.65 13.00
C GLU A 195 6.86 17.21 13.65
N ALA A 196 6.21 18.18 12.99
CA ALA A 196 4.95 18.74 13.43
C ALA A 196 3.88 17.65 13.62
N ARG A 197 3.77 16.72 12.65
CA ARG A 197 2.84 15.58 12.73
C ARG A 197 3.15 14.64 13.89
N ARG A 198 4.42 14.37 14.17
CA ARG A 198 4.85 13.53 15.31
C ARG A 198 4.54 14.20 16.64
N GLU A 199 4.82 15.50 16.76
CA GLU A 199 4.55 16.27 17.98
C GLU A 199 3.05 16.45 18.23
N GLU A 200 2.25 16.64 17.17
CA GLU A 200 0.79 16.64 17.25
C GLU A 200 0.27 15.30 17.80
N PHE A 201 0.71 14.17 17.24
CA PHE A 201 0.34 12.84 17.75
C PHE A 201 0.75 12.62 19.21
N LYS A 202 1.90 13.16 19.63
CA LYS A 202 2.33 13.09 21.04
C LYS A 202 1.42 13.90 21.97
N ARG A 203 0.82 14.99 21.48
CA ARG A 203 -0.08 15.84 22.28
C ARG A 203 -1.50 15.30 22.30
N ASP A 204 -1.96 14.73 21.19
CA ASP A 204 -3.33 14.26 21.02
C ASP A 204 -3.35 12.79 20.55
N THR A 205 -3.90 11.92 21.40
CA THR A 205 -4.08 10.50 21.09
C THR A 205 -5.54 10.12 20.81
N VAL A 206 -6.45 11.08 20.60
CA VAL A 206 -7.87 10.83 20.35
C VAL A 206 -8.08 9.93 19.15
N ILE A 207 -7.36 10.17 18.05
CA ILE A 207 -7.45 9.33 16.84
C ILE A 207 -6.94 7.92 17.14
N LEU A 208 -5.89 7.75 17.95
CA LEU A 208 -5.41 6.42 18.35
C LEU A 208 -6.48 5.67 19.14
N ALA A 209 -7.09 6.32 20.14
CA ALA A 209 -8.19 5.73 20.90
C ALA A 209 -9.38 5.36 20.01
N GLN A 210 -9.68 6.17 18.97
CA GLN A 210 -10.69 5.84 17.97
C GLN A 210 -10.30 4.60 17.15
N ARG A 211 -9.05 4.48 16.71
CA ARG A 211 -8.55 3.32 15.95
C ARG A 211 -8.62 2.04 16.78
N ILE A 212 -8.27 2.09 18.06
CA ILE A 212 -8.39 0.96 18.99
C ILE A 212 -9.87 0.56 19.13
N ARG A 213 -10.76 1.51 19.43
CA ARG A 213 -12.21 1.22 19.52
C ARG A 213 -12.76 0.63 18.24
N GLN A 214 -12.35 1.15 17.09
CA GLN A 214 -12.80 0.65 15.78
C GLN A 214 -12.32 -0.77 15.54
N SER A 215 -11.04 -1.07 15.83
CA SER A 215 -10.49 -2.42 15.72
C SER A 215 -11.26 -3.40 16.62
N VAL A 216 -11.40 -3.09 17.91
CA VAL A 216 -12.18 -3.93 18.84
C VAL A 216 -13.63 -4.15 18.37
N THR A 217 -14.27 -3.10 17.85
CA THR A 217 -15.65 -3.17 17.36
C THR A 217 -15.76 -4.05 16.12
N ASP A 218 -14.92 -3.82 15.11
CA ASP A 218 -15.02 -4.55 13.84
C ASP A 218 -14.62 -6.02 14.01
N PHE A 219 -13.52 -6.31 14.73
CA PHE A 219 -13.05 -7.68 14.96
C PHE A 219 -13.89 -8.46 15.98
N GLY A 220 -14.51 -7.77 16.94
CA GLY A 220 -15.42 -8.38 17.92
C GLY A 220 -16.83 -8.66 17.39
N SER A 221 -17.13 -8.23 16.16
CA SER A 221 -18.46 -8.35 15.56
C SER A 221 -18.55 -9.46 14.52
N THR A 222 -19.71 -10.11 14.43
CA THR A 222 -19.96 -11.11 13.38
C THR A 222 -19.94 -10.44 12.02
N THR A 223 -19.05 -10.89 11.14
CA THR A 223 -18.93 -10.36 9.79
C THR A 223 -20.23 -10.52 9.01
N SER A 224 -20.74 -9.41 8.47
CA SER A 224 -21.96 -9.40 7.67
C SER A 224 -21.64 -9.60 6.18
N LYS A 225 -22.51 -10.32 5.47
CA LYS A 225 -22.45 -10.44 4.01
C LYS A 225 -22.55 -9.08 3.31
N GLU A 226 -23.17 -8.08 3.95
CA GLU A 226 -23.31 -6.72 3.42
C GLU A 226 -21.99 -5.95 3.37
N TRP A 227 -20.99 -6.37 4.14
CA TRP A 227 -19.67 -5.73 4.14
C TRP A 227 -18.82 -6.16 2.94
N LEU A 228 -19.20 -7.26 2.28
CA LEU A 228 -18.45 -7.78 1.14
C LEU A 228 -18.70 -6.94 -0.10
N ASN A 229 -17.69 -6.20 -0.53
CA ASN A 229 -17.66 -5.58 -1.84
C ASN A 229 -17.26 -6.64 -2.90
N ARG A 230 -18.23 -7.12 -3.69
CA ARG A 230 -17.99 -8.19 -4.67
C ARG A 230 -17.13 -7.74 -5.85
N VAL A 231 -17.17 -6.45 -6.19
CA VAL A 231 -16.31 -5.88 -7.22
C VAL A 231 -14.85 -5.87 -6.75
N HIS A 232 -14.63 -5.57 -5.47
CA HIS A 232 -13.32 -5.67 -4.87
C HIS A 232 -12.83 -7.12 -4.82
N LEU A 233 -13.67 -8.05 -4.35
CA LEU A 233 -13.34 -9.48 -4.31
C LEU A 233 -12.94 -10.00 -5.70
N ALA A 234 -13.75 -9.74 -6.73
CA ALA A 234 -13.47 -10.19 -8.09
C ALA A 234 -12.13 -9.67 -8.62
N LYS A 235 -11.77 -8.41 -8.30
CA LYS A 235 -10.47 -7.85 -8.70
C LYS A 235 -9.31 -8.52 -7.95
N VAL A 236 -9.47 -8.78 -6.65
CA VAL A 236 -8.47 -9.49 -5.84
C VAL A 236 -8.26 -10.92 -6.35
N GLU A 237 -9.34 -11.65 -6.63
CA GLU A 237 -9.31 -13.01 -7.21
C GLU A 237 -8.65 -13.01 -8.60
N GLN A 238 -8.95 -12.00 -9.43
CA GLN A 238 -8.29 -11.82 -10.72
C GLN A 238 -6.77 -11.67 -10.55
N LEU A 239 -6.31 -10.84 -9.61
CA LEU A 239 -4.88 -10.64 -9.35
C LEU A 239 -4.22 -11.93 -8.85
N ILE A 240 -4.89 -12.71 -8.00
CA ILE A 240 -4.42 -14.03 -7.56
C ILE A 240 -4.25 -14.96 -8.78
N ALA A 241 -5.28 -15.07 -9.62
CA ALA A 241 -5.25 -15.92 -10.81
C ALA A 241 -4.12 -15.52 -11.78
N GLN A 242 -3.96 -14.22 -12.03
CA GLN A 242 -2.89 -13.70 -12.88
C GLN A 242 -1.49 -13.95 -12.29
N SER A 243 -1.34 -13.85 -10.97
CA SER A 243 -0.08 -14.14 -10.28
C SER A 243 0.26 -15.63 -10.36
N ASN A 244 -0.70 -16.50 -10.09
CA ASN A 244 -0.53 -17.95 -10.20
C ASN A 244 -0.14 -18.38 -11.63
N ALA A 245 -0.71 -17.75 -12.66
CA ALA A 245 -0.33 -17.98 -14.05
C ALA A 245 1.12 -17.58 -14.38
N LYS A 246 1.75 -16.78 -13.52
CA LYS A 246 3.17 -16.38 -13.59
C LYS A 246 4.06 -17.14 -12.61
N GLY A 247 3.51 -18.10 -11.86
CA GLY A 247 4.24 -18.81 -10.80
C GLY A 247 4.52 -17.96 -9.56
N ILE A 248 3.77 -16.86 -9.37
CA ILE A 248 3.92 -15.94 -8.24
C ILE A 248 2.78 -16.16 -7.26
N HIS A 249 3.11 -16.45 -6.01
CA HIS A 249 2.14 -16.53 -4.92
C HIS A 249 1.88 -15.12 -4.35
N LEU A 250 0.71 -14.56 -4.66
CA LEU A 250 0.27 -13.26 -4.15
C LEU A 250 -0.37 -13.40 -2.77
N ILE A 251 0.13 -12.65 -1.79
CA ILE A 251 -0.38 -12.63 -0.41
C ILE A 251 -0.81 -11.21 -0.05
N PHE A 252 -2.03 -11.08 0.43
CA PHE A 252 -2.59 -9.84 0.91
C PHE A 252 -2.30 -9.63 2.39
N ILE A 253 -1.92 -8.42 2.78
CA ILE A 253 -1.67 -8.02 4.15
C ILE A 253 -2.77 -7.06 4.59
N ILE A 254 -3.46 -7.35 5.69
CA ILE A 254 -4.36 -6.39 6.34
C ILE A 254 -3.55 -5.65 7.42
N PRO A 255 -3.14 -4.39 7.17
CA PRO A 255 -2.27 -3.67 8.09
C PRO A 255 -3.05 -3.08 9.28
N PRO A 256 -2.40 -2.80 10.41
CA PRO A 256 -3.01 -2.09 11.53
C PRO A 256 -3.29 -0.63 11.17
N MET A 257 -4.03 0.06 12.05
CA MET A 257 -4.33 1.48 11.95
C MET A 257 -5.10 1.89 10.67
N LEU A 258 -5.88 0.99 10.06
CA LEU A 258 -6.87 1.38 9.05
C LEU A 258 -8.04 2.11 9.71
N PRO A 259 -8.76 2.96 8.96
CA PRO A 259 -9.92 3.67 9.50
C PRO A 259 -11.13 2.82 9.83
N GLU A 260 -11.26 1.68 9.16
CA GLU A 260 -12.29 0.66 9.34
C GLU A 260 -11.75 -0.66 8.82
N TYR A 261 -12.33 -1.78 9.26
CA TYR A 261 -11.94 -3.13 8.83
C TYR A 261 -13.08 -3.96 8.24
N LYS A 262 -14.33 -3.48 8.27
CA LYS A 262 -15.50 -4.27 7.87
C LYS A 262 -15.36 -4.91 6.49
N GLU A 263 -15.05 -4.12 5.46
CA GLU A 263 -14.87 -4.64 4.11
C GLU A 263 -13.67 -5.59 4.00
N THR A 264 -12.53 -5.25 4.62
CA THR A 264 -11.32 -6.09 4.57
C THR A 264 -11.51 -7.43 5.27
N LEU A 265 -12.29 -7.47 6.36
CA LEU A 265 -12.63 -8.72 7.07
C LEU A 265 -13.57 -9.59 6.24
N ALA A 266 -14.55 -8.98 5.58
CA ALA A 266 -15.42 -9.70 4.66
C ALA A 266 -14.64 -10.29 3.47
N LEU A 267 -13.65 -9.56 2.95
CA LEU A 267 -12.73 -10.06 1.93
C LEU A 267 -11.84 -11.18 2.46
N GLN A 268 -11.26 -11.03 3.65
CA GLN A 268 -10.45 -12.07 4.30
C GLN A 268 -11.20 -13.40 4.39
N GLN A 269 -12.48 -13.36 4.79
CA GLN A 269 -13.31 -14.57 4.91
C GLN A 269 -13.67 -15.19 3.56
N ALA A 270 -13.75 -14.40 2.50
CA ALA A 270 -14.06 -14.88 1.17
C ALA A 270 -12.84 -15.43 0.42
N LEU A 271 -11.64 -15.00 0.79
CA LEU A 271 -10.39 -15.40 0.14
C LEU A 271 -9.82 -16.69 0.74
N PRO A 272 -9.07 -17.49 -0.03
CA PRO A 272 -8.35 -18.63 0.54
C PRO A 272 -7.33 -18.16 1.58
N ALA A 273 -7.22 -18.88 2.69
CA ALA A 273 -6.32 -18.53 3.79
C ALA A 273 -4.84 -18.45 3.37
N SER A 274 -4.44 -19.14 2.32
CA SER A 274 -3.09 -19.06 1.74
C SER A 274 -2.76 -17.71 1.10
N HIS A 275 -3.76 -16.84 0.88
CA HIS A 275 -3.58 -15.56 0.22
C HIS A 275 -3.75 -14.36 1.15
N VAL A 276 -3.92 -14.53 2.46
CA VAL A 276 -4.17 -13.39 3.37
C VAL A 276 -3.45 -13.57 4.72
N ILE A 277 -2.73 -12.54 5.14
CA ILE A 277 -2.16 -12.37 6.48
C ILE A 277 -2.80 -11.15 7.14
N GLU A 278 -3.31 -11.33 8.35
CA GLU A 278 -4.05 -10.32 9.11
C GLU A 278 -3.23 -9.88 10.34
N LEU A 279 -2.92 -8.58 10.41
CA LEU A 279 -2.03 -7.97 11.41
C LEU A 279 -2.64 -6.71 12.05
N ALA A 280 -3.96 -6.68 12.20
CA ALA A 280 -4.75 -5.50 12.50
C ALA A 280 -5.67 -5.64 13.74
N ASP A 281 -6.03 -6.85 14.16
CA ASP A 281 -6.83 -7.09 15.36
C ASP A 281 -6.07 -6.63 16.60
N TYR A 282 -6.58 -5.58 17.27
CA TYR A 282 -6.01 -5.06 18.51
C TYR A 282 -5.94 -6.12 19.61
N SER A 283 -6.88 -7.06 19.65
CA SER A 283 -6.95 -8.10 20.67
C SER A 283 -5.83 -9.12 20.51
N ARG A 284 -5.36 -9.32 19.26
CA ARG A 284 -4.26 -10.24 18.91
C ARG A 284 -2.92 -9.55 18.85
N TYR A 285 -2.89 -8.29 18.42
CA TYR A 285 -1.67 -7.51 18.18
C TYR A 285 -1.72 -6.12 18.86
N PRO A 286 -1.89 -6.04 20.18
CA PRO A 286 -1.98 -4.76 20.89
C PRO A 286 -0.69 -3.94 20.74
N GLU A 287 0.46 -4.58 20.48
CA GLU A 287 1.75 -3.93 20.26
C GLU A 287 1.72 -2.87 19.14
N PHE A 288 0.89 -3.03 18.11
CA PHE A 288 0.78 -2.09 16.98
C PHE A 288 0.01 -0.82 17.34
N TYR A 289 -0.65 -0.81 18.49
CA TYR A 289 -1.45 0.29 18.99
C TYR A 289 -0.84 0.96 20.22
N LEU A 290 0.35 0.51 20.65
CA LEU A 290 1.13 1.18 21.68
C LEU A 290 1.73 2.48 21.14
N ARG A 291 1.56 3.56 21.90
CA ARG A 291 2.08 4.88 21.52
C ARG A 291 3.59 4.87 21.26
N GLU A 292 4.36 4.10 22.03
CA GLU A 292 5.80 3.94 21.86
C GLU A 292 6.23 3.23 20.58
N ASN A 293 5.30 2.56 19.88
CA ASN A 293 5.53 1.87 18.61
C ASN A 293 4.99 2.65 17.40
N LEU A 294 4.41 3.83 17.63
CA LEU A 294 3.80 4.68 16.61
C LEU A 294 4.64 5.92 16.36
N PHE A 295 4.72 6.32 15.09
CA PHE A 295 5.25 7.62 14.69
C PHE A 295 4.13 8.66 14.70
N ASP A 296 2.96 8.28 14.18
CA ASP A 296 1.76 9.11 14.06
C ASP A 296 0.48 8.25 14.04
N HIS A 297 -0.67 8.86 13.75
CA HIS A 297 -1.98 8.21 13.71
C HIS A 297 -2.18 7.08 12.67
N GLY A 298 -1.23 6.84 11.79
CA GLY A 298 -1.35 5.88 10.70
C GLY A 298 -0.08 5.10 10.36
N HIS A 299 1.05 5.41 11.00
CA HIS A 299 2.32 4.75 10.75
C HIS A 299 3.00 4.32 12.04
N LEU A 300 3.50 3.09 12.03
CA LEU A 300 4.46 2.61 13.02
C LEU A 300 5.78 3.39 12.91
N ASN A 301 6.47 3.53 14.04
CA ASN A 301 7.86 3.98 14.05
C ASN A 301 8.81 2.82 13.76
N SER A 302 10.13 3.04 13.78
CA SER A 302 11.14 2.00 13.52
C SER A 302 11.00 0.78 14.45
N ALA A 303 10.69 0.98 15.73
CA ALA A 303 10.48 -0.11 16.68
C ALA A 303 9.21 -0.90 16.34
N GLY A 304 8.09 -0.22 16.12
CA GLY A 304 6.83 -0.83 15.71
C GLY A 304 6.92 -1.55 14.37
N GLY A 305 7.60 -0.95 13.37
CA GLY A 305 7.83 -1.55 12.05
C GLY A 305 8.70 -2.81 12.13
N ALA A 306 9.70 -2.82 13.02
CA ALA A 306 10.46 -4.03 13.30
C ALA A 306 9.55 -5.13 13.87
N ILE A 307 8.71 -4.82 14.86
CA ILE A 307 7.77 -5.80 15.44
C ILE A 307 6.79 -6.30 14.37
N PHE A 308 6.21 -5.40 13.56
CA PHE A 308 5.32 -5.74 12.46
C PHE A 308 5.97 -6.68 11.45
N THR A 309 7.21 -6.39 11.07
CA THR A 309 7.96 -7.23 10.13
C THR A 309 8.22 -8.63 10.69
N ARG A 310 8.54 -8.77 11.98
CA ARG A 310 8.73 -10.09 12.61
C ARG A 310 7.44 -10.90 12.61
N ARG A 311 6.30 -10.27 12.93
CA ARG A 311 4.98 -10.93 12.88
C ARG A 311 4.64 -11.39 11.47
N LEU A 312 4.82 -10.51 10.48
CA LEU A 312 4.61 -10.85 9.08
C LEU A 312 5.50 -12.02 8.62
N ALA A 313 6.78 -12.04 9.00
CA ALA A 313 7.69 -13.12 8.65
C ALA A 313 7.27 -14.46 9.28
N ASN A 314 6.84 -14.44 10.56
CA ASN A 314 6.37 -15.64 11.24
C ASN A 314 5.10 -16.19 10.58
N ASP A 315 4.08 -15.36 10.37
CA ASP A 315 2.82 -15.77 9.73
C ASP A 315 3.05 -16.30 8.30
N PHE A 316 3.99 -15.68 7.56
CA PHE A 316 4.37 -16.16 6.25
C PHE A 316 5.10 -17.50 6.29
N SER A 317 6.01 -17.71 7.27
CA SER A 317 6.69 -18.99 7.43
C SER A 317 5.70 -20.13 7.68
N GLU A 318 4.67 -19.91 8.50
CA GLU A 318 3.60 -20.88 8.73
C GLU A 318 2.75 -21.16 7.48
N LEU A 319 2.61 -20.17 6.61
CA LEU A 319 1.85 -20.26 5.37
C LEU A 319 2.57 -21.12 4.33
N ILE A 320 3.89 -21.00 4.21
CA ILE A 320 4.69 -21.76 3.22
C ILE A 320 5.18 -23.12 3.72
N GLN A 321 5.04 -23.43 5.02
CA GLN A 321 5.28 -24.76 5.58
C GLN A 321 4.12 -25.74 5.33
N LYS A 322 2.91 -25.24 5.04
CA LYS A 322 1.70 -26.03 4.81
C LYS A 322 1.58 -26.53 3.38
#